data_AF-A0A7S4HMF8-F1
#
_entry.id   AF-A0A7S4HMF8-F1
#
_cell.length_a   1.000
_cell.length_b   1.000
_cell.length_c   1.000
_cell.angle_alpha   90.00
_cell.angle_beta   90.00
_cell.angle_gamma   90.00
#
_symmetry.space_group_name_H-M   'P 1'
#
loop_
_entity.id
_entity.type
_entity.pdbx_description
1 polymer ?
#
loop_
_entity_poly.entity_id
_entity_poly.type
_entity_poly.pdbx_seq_one_letter_code
_entity_poly.pdbx_strand_id
1 'polypeptide(L)'
;MVYNNALRGLLTSSLSSIRRGISPALSSQMSPLRRTLAIGAAALVPASAFVPRSASAAAPRTPMIPSSIVNAGRAAASTTARGIGSILDLLGGGDYQMVKPEEALPGRKTKMPNIEGLRHYVLGNKIEEVPDGYKVAVFANGCFWGSEKGIWRLPEGIHSTAIGYCAGFTPNPSYEEACSGRTGHTEGVRVVYDPKKVSFVDIMRWFWEAHDPTSGMGQGNDRGTQYRSGFYYFDDEQRQLIEASKTAYEEQLGRPITTEIAAASDYDKYGGLWYYAEPYHQQYLSKPGARPYCSAQPQGVSLADFNSWCPEELKEKHAPTLPEAFWNKYGPKRGCSVVQEPNEPIAVGSW
;
A
#
# COMPACT_ATOMS: atom_id res chain seq x y z
N MET A 1 2.16 -57.71 -50.46
CA MET A 1 3.26 -57.97 -49.50
C MET A 1 2.84 -57.41 -48.15
N VAL A 2 2.07 -58.20 -47.39
CA VAL A 2 2.53 -59.06 -46.25
C VAL A 2 2.86 -58.18 -45.04
N TYR A 3 1.84 -57.83 -44.23
CA TYR A 3 1.30 -58.52 -43.00
C TYR A 3 1.95 -57.87 -41.74
N ASN A 4 1.27 -57.55 -40.62
CA ASN A 4 -0.02 -58.04 -40.12
C ASN A 4 -0.60 -57.17 -38.98
N ASN A 5 -1.93 -56.97 -39.04
CA ASN A 5 -3.01 -56.97 -38.01
C ASN A 5 -2.85 -56.23 -36.67
N ALA A 6 -3.74 -55.31 -36.23
CA ALA A 6 -5.21 -55.22 -36.22
C ALA A 6 -5.93 -56.13 -35.19
N LEU A 7 -6.71 -55.51 -34.28
CA LEU A 7 -8.04 -55.97 -33.89
C LEU A 7 -8.88 -54.86 -33.23
N ARG A 8 -10.12 -54.75 -33.72
CA ARG A 8 -11.26 -53.89 -33.35
C ARG A 8 -12.32 -54.70 -32.59
N GLY A 9 -13.31 -54.03 -32.00
CA GLY A 9 -14.67 -54.54 -31.67
C GLY A 9 -15.09 -54.16 -30.23
N LEU A 10 -15.97 -53.21 -29.88
CA LEU A 10 -17.29 -52.71 -30.34
C LEU A 10 -18.50 -53.62 -29.95
N LEU A 11 -19.52 -52.95 -29.35
CA LEU A 11 -20.95 -53.28 -29.17
C LEU A 11 -21.32 -54.18 -27.96
N THR A 12 -22.47 -54.10 -27.25
CA THR A 12 -23.65 -53.21 -27.11
C THR A 12 -24.51 -53.75 -25.94
N SER A 13 -25.35 -52.88 -25.35
CA SER A 13 -26.70 -53.12 -24.79
C SER A 13 -26.94 -54.14 -23.65
N SER A 14 -27.54 -53.69 -22.54
CA SER A 14 -28.95 -54.02 -22.21
C SER A 14 -29.47 -53.23 -21.00
N LEU A 15 -30.71 -52.78 -21.13
CA LEU A 15 -31.56 -52.08 -20.16
C LEU A 15 -32.35 -53.08 -19.27
N SER A 16 -32.98 -52.49 -18.24
CA SER A 16 -34.26 -52.84 -17.59
C SER A 16 -34.26 -53.52 -16.20
N SER A 17 -34.54 -52.69 -15.18
CA SER A 17 -35.77 -52.64 -14.35
C SER A 17 -36.20 -53.85 -13.51
N ILE A 18 -36.46 -53.60 -12.20
CA ILE A 18 -37.70 -53.88 -11.41
C ILE A 18 -37.31 -53.78 -9.90
N ARG A 19 -37.66 -52.73 -9.15
CA ARG A 19 -38.91 -52.40 -8.41
C ARG A 19 -39.20 -53.22 -7.11
N ARG A 20 -39.24 -52.45 -5.99
CA ARG A 20 -40.26 -52.39 -4.90
C ARG A 20 -40.03 -53.09 -3.52
N GLY A 21 -40.35 -52.30 -2.48
CA GLY A 21 -40.74 -52.66 -1.09
C GLY A 21 -40.00 -51.78 -0.05
N ILE A 22 -40.46 -50.63 0.45
CA ILE A 22 -41.61 -50.26 1.34
C ILE A 22 -41.57 -50.90 2.75
N SER A 23 -41.03 -50.12 3.72
CA SER A 23 -41.48 -49.76 5.11
C SER A 23 -41.98 -50.82 6.14
N PRO A 24 -42.23 -50.46 7.44
CA PRO A 24 -41.41 -49.76 8.45
C PRO A 24 -41.53 -50.37 9.91
N ALA A 25 -40.88 -49.72 10.89
CA ALA A 25 -41.19 -49.69 12.36
C ALA A 25 -40.75 -50.91 13.22
N LEU A 26 -40.48 -50.86 14.55
CA LEU A 26 -40.79 -49.92 15.65
C LEU A 26 -40.02 -50.32 16.95
N SER A 27 -39.67 -49.31 17.79
CA SER A 27 -39.56 -49.32 19.28
C SER A 27 -38.45 -50.15 19.97
N SER A 28 -37.92 -49.88 21.18
CA SER A 28 -38.04 -48.87 22.28
C SER A 28 -36.80 -49.08 23.19
N GLN A 29 -36.27 -48.15 23.98
CA GLN A 29 -36.73 -47.62 25.30
C GLN A 29 -35.82 -46.42 25.68
N MET A 30 -36.36 -45.21 25.93
CA MET A 30 -36.67 -44.56 27.24
C MET A 30 -35.49 -44.51 28.25
N SER A 31 -34.88 -43.38 28.67
CA SER A 31 -35.32 -42.11 29.33
C SER A 31 -34.66 -41.99 30.74
N PRO A 32 -34.61 -40.79 31.38
CA PRO A 32 -33.44 -40.28 32.12
C PRO A 32 -33.61 -40.22 33.66
N LEU A 33 -32.55 -39.87 34.41
CA LEU A 33 -32.67 -39.49 35.82
C LEU A 33 -31.73 -38.36 36.25
N ARG A 34 -32.37 -37.35 36.86
CA ARG A 34 -31.83 -36.25 37.68
C ARG A 34 -31.31 -36.76 39.02
N ARG A 35 -30.45 -35.98 39.68
CA ARG A 35 -30.61 -35.64 41.12
C ARG A 35 -29.93 -34.32 41.48
N THR A 36 -30.55 -33.65 42.44
CA THR A 36 -30.41 -32.26 42.91
C THR A 36 -29.94 -32.28 44.38
N LEU A 37 -29.66 -31.08 44.92
CA LEU A 37 -29.68 -30.60 46.34
C LEU A 37 -28.33 -30.65 47.09
N ALA A 38 -27.89 -29.63 47.87
CA ALA A 38 -28.39 -28.28 48.14
C ALA A 38 -27.41 -27.47 49.05
N ILE A 39 -27.57 -26.13 49.02
CA ILE A 39 -27.53 -25.13 50.11
C ILE A 39 -26.19 -24.72 50.77
N GLY A 40 -25.93 -23.40 50.69
CA GLY A 40 -25.15 -22.61 51.65
C GLY A 40 -25.20 -21.12 51.28
N ALA A 41 -25.97 -20.33 52.02
CA ALA A 41 -26.29 -18.91 51.76
C ALA A 41 -25.23 -17.93 52.31
N ALA A 42 -25.11 -16.73 51.71
CA ALA A 42 -25.03 -15.44 52.44
C ALA A 42 -24.96 -14.19 51.52
N ALA A 43 -25.89 -13.27 51.77
CA ALA A 43 -25.82 -11.79 51.76
C ALA A 43 -25.46 -10.97 50.49
N LEU A 44 -26.44 -10.16 50.06
CA LEU A 44 -26.28 -8.91 49.30
C LEU A 44 -25.73 -7.78 50.18
N VAL A 45 -24.85 -6.92 49.63
CA VAL A 45 -24.68 -5.45 49.86
C VAL A 45 -23.89 -4.86 48.64
N PRO A 46 -24.10 -3.59 48.20
CA PRO A 46 -24.15 -3.26 46.78
C PRO A 46 -22.87 -2.64 46.16
N ALA A 47 -22.96 -2.48 44.84
CA ALA A 47 -22.00 -1.82 43.96
C ALA A 47 -21.62 -0.41 44.44
N SER A 48 -20.31 -0.18 44.55
CA SER A 48 -19.71 1.14 44.61
C SER A 48 -18.80 1.32 43.40
N ALA A 49 -19.09 2.40 42.65
CA ALA A 49 -18.35 2.83 41.49
C ALA A 49 -16.92 3.21 41.89
N PHE A 50 -15.93 2.65 41.20
CA PHE A 50 -14.56 3.13 41.25
C PHE A 50 -14.14 3.56 39.84
N VAL A 51 -14.21 4.87 39.62
CA VAL A 51 -13.63 5.57 38.48
C VAL A 51 -12.16 5.80 38.80
N PRO A 52 -11.20 5.30 38.01
CA PRO A 52 -9.83 5.79 38.10
C PRO A 52 -9.77 7.15 37.40
N ARG A 53 -9.47 8.16 38.23
CA ARG A 53 -9.18 9.55 37.90
C ARG A 53 -8.02 9.62 36.88
N SER A 54 -8.30 10.03 35.65
CA SER A 54 -7.26 10.42 34.69
C SER A 54 -6.65 11.75 35.14
N ALA A 55 -5.36 11.72 35.43
CA ALA A 55 -4.58 12.92 35.64
C ALA A 55 -4.36 13.61 34.29
N SER A 56 -5.01 14.76 34.13
CA SER A 56 -4.77 15.72 33.06
C SER A 56 -3.31 16.19 33.09
N ALA A 57 -2.51 15.77 32.11
CA ALA A 57 -1.21 16.35 31.84
C ALA A 57 -1.41 17.52 30.86
N ALA A 58 -1.30 18.73 31.39
CA ALA A 58 -1.34 19.97 30.63
C ALA A 58 -0.15 20.07 29.67
N ALA A 59 -0.43 20.41 28.41
CA ALA A 59 0.60 20.77 27.42
C ALA A 59 1.26 22.12 27.78
N PRO A 60 2.58 22.28 27.58
CA PRO A 60 3.25 23.54 27.85
C PRO A 60 2.95 24.58 26.76
N ARG A 61 2.64 25.80 27.20
CA ARG A 61 2.40 26.98 26.36
C ARG A 61 3.74 27.48 25.80
N THR A 62 3.85 27.58 24.48
CA THR A 62 4.92 28.32 23.79
C THR A 62 4.66 29.84 23.91
N PRO A 63 5.68 30.66 24.22
CA PRO A 63 5.51 32.11 24.27
C PRO A 63 5.55 32.72 22.87
N MET A 64 4.64 33.67 22.61
CA MET A 64 4.65 34.54 21.43
C MET A 64 5.81 35.55 21.53
N ILE A 65 6.58 35.71 20.45
CA ILE A 65 7.57 36.78 20.28
C ILE A 65 6.93 37.91 19.44
N PRO A 66 7.04 39.19 19.83
CA PRO A 66 6.41 40.30 19.12
C PRO A 66 7.21 40.75 17.89
N SER A 67 6.48 41.05 16.81
CA SER A 67 7.00 41.68 15.60
C SER A 67 7.24 43.17 15.81
N SER A 68 8.45 43.68 15.52
CA SER A 68 8.63 45.08 15.09
C SER A 68 10.01 45.37 14.47
N ILE A 69 9.99 46.30 13.49
CA ILE A 69 11.05 47.21 12.98
C ILE A 69 11.81 46.84 11.67
N VAL A 70 11.20 47.26 10.55
CA VAL A 70 11.65 48.15 9.44
C VAL A 70 13.15 48.39 9.11
N ASN A 71 13.49 48.10 7.83
CA ASN A 71 14.46 48.67 6.86
C ASN A 71 15.62 49.60 7.27
N ALA A 72 16.84 49.32 6.75
CA ALA A 72 17.56 50.15 5.76
C ALA A 72 19.00 49.62 5.48
N GLY A 73 19.47 49.68 4.22
CA GLY A 73 20.91 49.65 3.89
C GLY A 73 21.29 48.99 2.57
N ARG A 74 21.87 49.77 1.64
CA ARG A 74 22.26 49.41 0.26
C ARG A 74 23.80 49.30 0.12
N ALA A 75 24.25 48.48 -0.85
CA ALA A 75 25.59 48.42 -1.50
C ALA A 75 26.76 47.84 -0.66
N ALA A 76 27.79 47.13 -1.18
CA ALA A 76 28.36 46.98 -2.52
C ALA A 76 29.09 45.61 -2.68
N ALA A 77 29.54 45.31 -3.90
CA ALA A 77 30.06 44.03 -4.38
C ALA A 77 31.47 43.62 -3.92
N SER A 78 31.74 42.30 -3.87
CA SER A 78 33.05 41.69 -4.16
C SER A 78 32.92 40.18 -4.40
N THR A 79 33.48 39.75 -5.53
CA THR A 79 33.67 38.39 -6.06
C THR A 79 34.28 37.39 -5.09
N THR A 80 33.66 36.20 -4.97
CA THR A 80 34.34 34.89 -5.03
C THR A 80 33.32 33.79 -5.32
N ALA A 81 33.59 32.98 -6.33
CA ALA A 81 32.79 31.82 -6.73
C ALA A 81 32.71 30.77 -5.62
N ARG A 82 31.48 30.40 -5.23
CA ARG A 82 31.09 29.09 -4.65
C ARG A 82 29.56 28.96 -4.75
N GLY A 83 29.11 27.72 -4.93
CA GLY A 83 27.85 27.32 -5.54
C GLY A 83 26.59 28.03 -5.03
N ILE A 84 25.76 28.42 -6.00
CA ILE A 84 24.41 28.93 -5.78
C ILE A 84 23.52 27.70 -5.47
N GLY A 85 23.37 27.39 -4.18
CA GLY A 85 22.12 26.80 -3.71
C GLY A 85 21.01 27.80 -4.00
N SER A 86 19.94 27.33 -4.62
CA SER A 86 18.87 28.19 -5.09
C SER A 86 18.20 28.87 -3.90
N ILE A 87 17.78 30.12 -4.05
CA ILE A 87 16.91 30.80 -3.07
C ILE A 87 15.63 30.00 -2.75
N LEU A 88 15.24 29.03 -3.60
CA LEU A 88 14.17 28.07 -3.31
C LEU A 88 14.51 27.09 -2.17
N ASP A 89 15.78 26.73 -1.97
CA ASP A 89 16.21 25.78 -0.92
C ASP A 89 16.00 26.37 0.48
N LEU A 90 15.95 27.71 0.60
CA LEU A 90 15.87 28.43 1.87
C LEU A 90 14.43 28.58 2.40
N LEU A 91 13.39 28.33 1.59
CA LEU A 91 12.01 28.71 1.93
C LEU A 91 11.03 27.53 2.07
N GLY A 92 11.47 26.27 1.97
CA GLY A 92 10.51 25.17 1.74
C GLY A 92 10.76 23.77 2.32
N GLY A 93 11.82 23.50 3.09
CA GLY A 93 11.99 22.16 3.68
C GLY A 93 13.25 22.02 4.49
N GLY A 94 13.16 21.45 5.70
CA GLY A 94 14.35 21.00 6.41
C GLY A 94 15.12 20.00 5.55
N ASP A 95 16.43 20.16 5.47
CA ASP A 95 17.35 19.29 4.74
C ASP A 95 17.37 17.88 5.35
N TYR A 96 16.34 17.08 5.09
CA TYR A 96 16.33 15.66 5.44
C TYR A 96 17.27 14.95 4.47
N GLN A 97 18.52 14.79 4.89
CA GLN A 97 19.55 14.14 4.09
C GLN A 97 19.47 12.62 4.26
N MET A 98 19.72 11.89 3.17
CA MET A 98 19.79 10.42 3.20
C MET A 98 20.97 9.98 4.08
N VAL A 99 20.73 9.01 4.98
CA VAL A 99 21.81 8.38 5.74
C VAL A 99 22.78 7.67 4.80
N LYS A 100 24.08 7.64 5.12
CA LYS A 100 25.00 6.81 4.34
C LYS A 100 24.80 5.32 4.67
N PRO A 101 24.99 4.39 3.73
CA PRO A 101 24.84 2.96 3.99
C PRO A 101 25.66 2.46 5.19
N GLU A 102 26.88 2.96 5.38
CA GLU A 102 27.77 2.61 6.49
C GLU A 102 27.35 3.20 7.85
N GLU A 103 26.48 4.21 7.86
CA GLU A 103 25.95 4.88 9.06
C GLU A 103 24.52 4.43 9.39
N ALA A 104 23.91 3.60 8.52
CA ALA A 104 22.57 3.09 8.69
C ALA A 104 22.45 2.13 9.89
N LEU A 105 21.24 2.04 10.45
CA LEU A 105 20.99 1.11 11.54
C LEU A 105 21.27 -0.34 11.11
N PRO A 106 21.80 -1.19 12.01
CA PRO A 106 22.14 -2.57 11.67
C PRO A 106 20.92 -3.47 11.45
N GLY A 107 19.75 -3.07 11.97
CA GLY A 107 18.50 -3.82 11.85
C GLY A 107 18.58 -5.19 12.51
N ARG A 108 17.88 -6.16 11.92
CA ARG A 108 17.76 -7.53 12.46
C ARG A 108 17.82 -8.59 11.36
N LYS A 109 18.23 -9.79 11.77
CA LYS A 109 18.27 -10.97 10.89
C LYS A 109 16.92 -11.66 10.75
N THR A 110 16.09 -11.60 11.78
CA THR A 110 14.75 -12.20 11.77
C THR A 110 13.83 -11.38 10.90
N LYS A 111 13.02 -12.04 10.06
CA LYS A 111 11.95 -11.39 9.30
C LYS A 111 10.86 -10.87 10.22
N MET A 112 10.04 -9.93 9.75
CA MET A 112 8.92 -9.37 10.51
C MET A 112 8.00 -10.50 11.02
N PRO A 113 7.79 -10.63 12.35
CA PRO A 113 6.98 -11.70 12.91
C PRO A 113 5.50 -11.57 12.50
N ASN A 114 4.80 -12.71 12.49
CA ASN A 114 3.36 -12.83 12.22
C ASN A 114 2.93 -12.30 10.84
N ILE A 115 3.83 -12.32 9.85
CA ILE A 115 3.51 -12.06 8.44
C ILE A 115 3.14 -13.35 7.70
N GLU A 116 3.81 -14.46 8.01
CA GLU A 116 3.54 -15.75 7.38
C GLU A 116 2.08 -16.17 7.62
N GLY A 117 1.35 -16.42 6.54
CA GLY A 117 -0.07 -16.75 6.56
C GLY A 117 -1.01 -15.59 6.88
N LEU A 118 -0.51 -14.35 7.08
CA LEU A 118 -1.34 -13.19 7.33
C LEU A 118 -2.23 -12.89 6.12
N ARG A 119 -3.54 -12.85 6.35
CA ARG A 119 -4.54 -12.52 5.32
C ARG A 119 -4.80 -11.03 5.30
N HIS A 120 -4.92 -10.51 4.09
CA HIS A 120 -5.34 -9.15 3.83
C HIS A 120 -6.71 -8.89 4.45
N TYR A 121 -6.82 -7.87 5.29
CA TYR A 121 -8.04 -7.64 6.09
C TYR A 121 -9.30 -7.44 5.23
N VAL A 122 -9.17 -6.76 4.08
CA VAL A 122 -10.26 -6.51 3.13
C VAL A 122 -10.41 -7.62 2.08
N LEU A 123 -9.35 -7.90 1.31
CA LEU A 123 -9.36 -8.83 0.17
C LEU A 123 -9.29 -10.33 0.55
N GLY A 124 -8.94 -10.67 1.79
CA GLY A 124 -8.92 -12.05 2.31
C GLY A 124 -7.77 -12.94 1.83
N ASN A 125 -7.03 -12.55 0.79
CA ASN A 125 -5.87 -13.29 0.26
C ASN A 125 -4.63 -13.14 1.17
N LYS A 126 -3.67 -14.07 1.09
CA LYS A 126 -2.42 -13.95 1.86
C LYS A 126 -1.55 -12.84 1.28
N ILE A 127 -1.01 -11.96 2.13
CA ILE A 127 -0.26 -10.77 1.67
C ILE A 127 1.14 -11.08 1.10
N GLU A 128 1.66 -12.28 1.37
CA GLU A 128 2.95 -12.77 0.86
C GLU A 128 2.83 -13.54 -0.45
N GLU A 129 1.62 -14.00 -0.78
CA GLU A 129 1.39 -14.85 -1.94
C GLU A 129 1.43 -14.05 -3.24
N VAL A 130 2.10 -14.60 -4.24
CA VAL A 130 2.07 -14.11 -5.62
C VAL A 130 1.64 -15.30 -6.48
N PRO A 131 0.36 -15.40 -6.84
CA PRO A 131 -0.11 -16.51 -7.66
C PRO A 131 0.52 -16.50 -9.06
N ASP A 132 0.51 -17.65 -9.73
CA ASP A 132 1.04 -17.75 -11.09
C ASP A 132 0.35 -16.79 -12.05
N GLY A 133 1.15 -16.07 -12.84
CA GLY A 133 0.67 -15.06 -13.79
C GLY A 133 0.36 -13.69 -13.18
N TYR A 134 0.39 -13.55 -11.85
CA TYR A 134 0.30 -12.25 -11.18
C TYR A 134 1.65 -11.55 -11.22
N LYS A 135 1.61 -10.22 -11.10
CA LYS A 135 2.78 -9.35 -11.07
C LYS A 135 2.84 -8.55 -9.78
N VAL A 136 4.01 -7.97 -9.51
CA VAL A 136 4.28 -7.13 -8.34
C VAL A 136 4.64 -5.71 -8.81
N ALA A 137 4.06 -4.72 -8.15
CA ALA A 137 4.49 -3.33 -8.21
C ALA A 137 4.86 -2.83 -6.80
N VAL A 138 5.91 -2.01 -6.69
CA VAL A 138 6.32 -1.39 -5.42
C VAL A 138 6.54 0.09 -5.65
N PHE A 139 5.90 0.92 -4.84
CA PHE A 139 6.04 2.37 -4.86
C PHE A 139 5.96 2.95 -3.45
N ALA A 140 6.34 4.22 -3.31
CA ALA A 140 6.29 5.01 -2.08
C ALA A 140 5.77 6.41 -2.40
N ASN A 141 4.81 6.92 -1.64
CA ASN A 141 4.19 8.22 -1.94
C ASN A 141 3.64 8.92 -0.67
N GLY A 142 4.40 8.86 0.42
CA GLY A 142 4.05 9.41 1.72
C GLY A 142 3.55 8.35 2.70
N CYS A 143 2.60 8.72 3.58
CA CYS A 143 2.05 7.80 4.57
C CYS A 143 1.39 6.60 3.89
N PHE A 144 1.97 5.42 4.10
CA PHE A 144 1.54 4.18 3.45
C PHE A 144 0.11 3.74 3.78
N TRP A 145 -0.52 4.22 4.87
CA TRP A 145 -1.87 3.79 5.26
C TRP A 145 -2.93 4.24 4.27
N GLY A 146 -2.89 5.52 3.89
CA GLY A 146 -3.79 6.04 2.87
C GLY A 146 -3.45 5.48 1.49
N SER A 147 -2.15 5.36 1.20
CA SER A 147 -1.70 4.89 -0.09
C SER A 147 -2.12 3.45 -0.38
N GLU A 148 -1.99 2.58 0.61
CA GLU A 148 -2.46 1.21 0.53
C GLU A 148 -3.98 1.16 0.30
N LYS A 149 -4.75 1.99 1.03
CA LYS A 149 -6.21 2.07 0.87
C LYS A 149 -6.61 2.44 -0.54
N GLY A 150 -5.92 3.37 -1.17
CA GLY A 150 -6.24 3.76 -2.54
C GLY A 150 -6.05 2.62 -3.53
N ILE A 151 -4.98 1.85 -3.37
CA ILE A 151 -4.70 0.71 -4.25
C ILE A 151 -5.67 -0.45 -4.02
N TRP A 152 -5.89 -0.93 -2.80
CA TRP A 152 -6.75 -2.11 -2.62
C TRP A 152 -8.20 -1.83 -3.05
N ARG A 153 -8.57 -0.54 -3.15
CA ARG A 153 -9.86 -0.08 -3.65
C ARG A 153 -9.99 -0.08 -5.16
N LEU A 154 -8.88 -0.17 -5.92
CA LEU A 154 -8.96 -0.39 -7.36
C LEU A 154 -9.85 -1.63 -7.62
N PRO A 155 -10.59 -1.65 -8.74
CA PRO A 155 -11.55 -2.70 -9.01
C PRO A 155 -10.85 -4.06 -9.19
N GLU A 156 -11.65 -5.08 -9.52
CA GLU A 156 -11.18 -6.47 -9.62
C GLU A 156 -9.83 -6.59 -10.33
N GLY A 157 -8.86 -7.25 -9.68
CA GLY A 157 -7.50 -7.44 -10.21
C GLY A 157 -6.41 -7.28 -9.18
N ILE A 158 -6.64 -6.51 -8.12
CA ILE A 158 -5.73 -6.47 -6.96
C ILE A 158 -5.91 -7.74 -6.13
N HIS A 159 -4.87 -8.57 -6.05
CA HIS A 159 -4.86 -9.80 -5.24
C HIS A 159 -4.69 -9.48 -3.76
N SER A 160 -3.67 -8.68 -3.46
CA SER A 160 -3.34 -8.24 -2.10
C SER A 160 -2.47 -7.00 -2.18
N THR A 161 -2.63 -6.10 -1.22
CA THR A 161 -1.61 -5.11 -0.89
C THR A 161 -0.89 -5.48 0.41
N ALA A 162 0.30 -4.93 0.57
CA ALA A 162 0.98 -4.89 1.85
C ALA A 162 1.73 -3.58 1.97
N ILE A 163 1.92 -3.13 3.20
CA ILE A 163 2.79 -1.98 3.48
C ILE A 163 4.05 -2.38 4.20
N GLY A 164 5.07 -1.57 4.00
CA GLY A 164 6.42 -1.93 4.40
C GLY A 164 7.41 -0.80 4.26
N TYR A 165 8.66 -1.17 4.48
CA TYR A 165 9.83 -0.32 4.35
C TYR A 165 10.60 -0.79 3.13
N CYS A 166 10.80 0.11 2.17
CA CYS A 166 11.50 -0.22 0.94
C CYS A 166 12.61 0.77 0.63
N ALA A 167 13.47 0.41 -0.32
CA ALA A 167 14.50 1.28 -0.86
C ALA A 167 15.43 1.90 0.20
N GLY A 168 15.94 1.06 1.11
CA GLY A 168 16.83 1.48 2.19
C GLY A 168 17.94 0.45 2.42
N PHE A 169 18.70 0.64 3.49
CA PHE A 169 19.93 -0.12 3.75
C PHE A 169 19.80 -1.11 4.91
N THR A 170 18.96 -0.80 5.89
CA THR A 170 18.82 -1.58 7.12
C THR A 170 17.99 -2.85 6.88
N PRO A 171 18.50 -4.07 7.12
CA PRO A 171 17.71 -5.27 6.94
C PRO A 171 16.62 -5.42 8.01
N ASN A 172 15.41 -5.76 7.57
CA ASN A 172 14.23 -6.01 8.41
C ASN A 172 13.97 -4.91 9.46
N PRO A 173 13.88 -3.62 9.11
CA PRO A 173 13.69 -2.58 10.11
C PRO A 173 12.35 -2.73 10.85
N SER A 174 12.24 -2.19 12.06
CA SER A 174 10.95 -1.90 12.71
C SER A 174 10.40 -0.53 12.31
N TYR A 175 9.14 -0.25 12.64
CA TYR A 175 8.55 1.08 12.49
C TYR A 175 9.36 2.16 13.20
N GLU A 176 9.77 1.94 14.45
CA GLU A 176 10.55 2.91 15.21
C GLU A 176 11.91 3.19 14.57
N GLU A 177 12.57 2.15 14.04
CA GLU A 177 13.82 2.30 13.30
C GLU A 177 13.60 3.11 12.02
N ALA A 178 12.58 2.79 11.23
CA ALA A 178 12.24 3.53 10.01
C ALA A 178 11.90 5.00 10.29
N CYS A 179 11.08 5.28 11.32
CA CYS A 179 10.72 6.63 11.73
C CYS A 179 11.91 7.47 12.21
N SER A 180 13.02 6.85 12.61
CA SER A 180 14.24 7.58 12.98
C SER A 180 14.92 8.24 11.76
N GLY A 181 14.58 7.84 10.54
CA GLY A 181 15.26 8.25 9.30
C GLY A 181 16.63 7.61 9.10
N ARG A 182 17.12 6.81 10.06
CA ARG A 182 18.47 6.22 10.05
C ARG A 182 18.56 4.88 9.31
N THR A 183 17.49 4.44 8.67
CA THR A 183 17.50 3.19 7.90
C THR A 183 17.66 3.39 6.39
N GLY A 184 17.45 4.62 5.92
CA GLY A 184 17.35 4.96 4.50
C GLY A 184 16.04 4.54 3.84
N HIS A 185 15.20 3.77 4.52
CA HIS A 185 13.94 3.29 3.95
C HIS A 185 12.90 4.40 3.78
N THR A 186 11.98 4.17 2.85
CA THR A 186 10.71 4.88 2.76
C THR A 186 9.53 3.96 3.03
N GLU A 187 8.45 4.53 3.55
CA GLU A 187 7.14 3.88 3.62
C GLU A 187 6.67 3.56 2.21
N GLY A 188 6.47 2.28 1.93
CA GLY A 188 6.10 1.78 0.62
C GLY A 188 4.85 0.91 0.66
N VAL A 189 4.27 0.75 -0.53
CA VAL A 189 3.16 -0.16 -0.83
C VAL A 189 3.65 -1.19 -1.83
N ARG A 190 3.44 -2.47 -1.51
CA ARG A 190 3.62 -3.60 -2.42
C ARG A 190 2.25 -4.06 -2.89
N VAL A 191 2.09 -4.14 -4.20
CA VAL A 191 0.84 -4.50 -4.86
C VAL A 191 1.05 -5.80 -5.62
N VAL A 192 0.24 -6.82 -5.32
CA VAL A 192 0.16 -8.05 -6.12
C VAL A 192 -1.11 -7.95 -6.95
N TYR A 193 -0.98 -8.04 -8.28
CA TYR A 193 -2.10 -7.78 -9.19
C TYR A 193 -2.13 -8.74 -10.39
N ASP A 194 -3.33 -8.99 -10.91
CA ASP A 194 -3.57 -9.71 -12.16
C ASP A 194 -3.47 -8.71 -13.33
N PRO A 195 -2.41 -8.77 -14.17
CA PRO A 195 -2.22 -7.84 -15.28
C PRO A 195 -3.32 -7.94 -16.34
N LYS A 196 -4.17 -8.97 -16.32
CA LYS A 196 -5.31 -9.10 -17.24
C LYS A 196 -6.53 -8.31 -16.80
N LYS A 197 -6.58 -7.85 -15.54
CA LYS A 197 -7.73 -7.14 -14.97
C LYS A 197 -7.41 -5.71 -14.54
N VAL A 198 -6.20 -5.49 -14.03
CA VAL A 198 -5.67 -4.15 -13.72
C VAL A 198 -4.27 -4.06 -14.32
N SER A 199 -4.03 -3.07 -15.19
CA SER A 199 -2.71 -2.89 -15.82
C SER A 199 -1.70 -2.26 -14.86
N PHE A 200 -0.41 -2.42 -15.18
CA PHE A 200 0.65 -1.70 -14.47
C PHE A 200 0.48 -0.18 -14.58
N VAL A 201 0.03 0.31 -15.74
CA VAL A 201 -0.13 1.75 -15.98
C VAL A 201 -1.35 2.34 -15.27
N ASP A 202 -2.36 1.53 -14.93
CA ASP A 202 -3.47 1.96 -14.06
C ASP A 202 -2.97 2.19 -12.62
N ILE A 203 -2.14 1.28 -12.09
CA ILE A 203 -1.50 1.45 -10.78
C ILE A 203 -0.61 2.71 -10.79
N MET A 204 0.13 2.91 -11.88
CA MET A 204 1.02 4.05 -12.05
C MET A 204 0.28 5.38 -12.19
N ARG A 205 -0.85 5.42 -12.91
CA ARG A 205 -1.72 6.59 -12.97
C ARG A 205 -2.26 6.94 -11.59
N TRP A 206 -2.74 5.95 -10.83
CA TRP A 206 -3.15 6.17 -9.46
C TRP A 206 -2.00 6.75 -8.63
N PHE A 207 -0.79 6.20 -8.74
CA PHE A 207 0.39 6.69 -8.03
C PHE A 207 0.65 8.17 -8.32
N TRP A 208 0.72 8.56 -9.60
CA TRP A 208 1.00 9.95 -10.01
C TRP A 208 -0.06 10.92 -9.50
N GLU A 209 -1.34 10.56 -9.65
CA GLU A 209 -2.45 11.45 -9.30
C GLU A 209 -2.74 11.50 -7.79
N ALA A 210 -2.28 10.52 -7.00
CA ALA A 210 -2.63 10.39 -5.58
C ALA A 210 -1.78 11.21 -4.60
N HIS A 211 -0.69 11.85 -5.02
CA HIS A 211 0.21 12.57 -4.11
C HIS A 211 0.84 13.82 -4.76
N ASP A 212 1.64 14.56 -3.99
CA ASP A 212 2.54 15.57 -4.55
C ASP A 212 3.92 14.95 -4.82
N PRO A 213 4.27 14.59 -6.08
CA PRO A 213 5.54 13.95 -6.42
C PRO A 213 6.74 14.93 -6.42
N THR A 214 6.54 16.21 -6.09
CA THR A 214 7.60 17.24 -6.07
C THR A 214 8.02 17.63 -4.64
N SER A 215 7.58 16.88 -3.63
CA SER A 215 7.77 17.22 -2.22
C SER A 215 9.14 16.84 -1.63
N GLY A 216 10.02 16.22 -2.42
CA GLY A 216 11.35 15.81 -1.99
C GLY A 216 11.29 14.77 -0.87
N MET A 217 11.99 15.04 0.22
CA MET A 217 12.09 14.15 1.39
C MET A 217 10.91 14.39 2.36
N GLY A 218 9.70 14.19 1.85
CA GLY A 218 8.46 14.36 2.58
C GLY A 218 7.22 14.27 1.70
N GLN A 219 6.06 14.23 2.34
CA GLN A 219 4.75 14.32 1.70
C GLN A 219 3.76 15.07 2.60
N GLY A 220 3.19 16.16 2.09
CA GLY A 220 2.26 16.99 2.87
C GLY A 220 2.86 17.47 4.20
N ASN A 221 2.26 17.07 5.32
CA ASN A 221 2.75 17.39 6.66
C ASN A 221 3.75 16.36 7.21
N ASP A 222 3.90 15.21 6.56
CA ASP A 222 4.89 14.20 6.93
C ASP A 222 6.24 14.57 6.31
N ARG A 223 7.24 14.80 7.15
CA ARG A 223 8.56 15.28 6.74
C ARG A 223 9.65 14.33 7.20
N GLY A 224 10.54 13.96 6.28
CA GLY A 224 11.54 12.92 6.47
C GLY A 224 11.75 12.07 5.22
N THR A 225 12.96 11.53 5.06
CA THR A 225 13.34 10.64 3.93
C THR A 225 12.45 9.41 3.84
N GLN A 226 11.79 9.03 4.93
CA GLN A 226 10.86 7.92 5.02
C GLN A 226 9.49 8.17 4.36
N TYR A 227 9.23 9.39 3.89
CA TYR A 227 7.97 9.77 3.25
C TYR A 227 8.17 10.26 1.82
N ARG A 228 9.34 10.03 1.23
CA ARG A 228 9.67 10.48 -0.12
C ARG A 228 8.85 9.74 -1.18
N SER A 229 8.73 10.36 -2.35
CA SER A 229 8.16 9.71 -3.52
C SER A 229 9.15 8.74 -4.15
N GLY A 230 8.70 7.54 -4.54
CA GLY A 230 9.54 6.54 -5.21
C GLY A 230 8.72 5.51 -5.99
N PHE A 231 9.25 5.00 -7.09
CA PHE A 231 8.68 3.90 -7.87
C PHE A 231 9.78 2.95 -8.32
N TYR A 232 9.66 1.67 -7.98
CA TYR A 232 10.73 0.69 -8.13
C TYR A 232 10.38 -0.36 -9.17
N TYR A 233 11.28 -0.57 -10.13
CA TYR A 233 11.06 -1.47 -11.26
C TYR A 233 11.77 -2.81 -11.08
N PHE A 234 11.18 -3.87 -11.64
CA PHE A 234 11.70 -5.23 -11.65
C PHE A 234 12.24 -5.67 -13.01
N ASP A 235 11.86 -4.96 -14.08
CA ASP A 235 12.29 -5.21 -15.45
C ASP A 235 12.40 -3.90 -16.25
N ASP A 236 12.99 -3.99 -17.44
CA ASP A 236 13.25 -2.82 -18.29
C ASP A 236 11.96 -2.21 -18.86
N GLU A 237 10.90 -3.00 -19.08
CA GLU A 237 9.62 -2.47 -19.56
C GLU A 237 8.99 -1.56 -18.50
N GLN A 238 9.01 -1.98 -17.22
CA GLN A 238 8.56 -1.14 -16.11
C GLN A 238 9.41 0.13 -16.01
N ARG A 239 10.74 0.03 -16.15
CA ARG A 239 11.63 1.21 -16.14
C ARG A 239 11.22 2.23 -17.19
N GLN A 240 11.06 1.79 -18.44
CA GLN A 240 10.66 2.66 -19.55
C GLN A 240 9.29 3.33 -19.31
N LEU A 241 8.31 2.58 -18.80
CA LEU A 241 6.98 3.13 -18.48
C LEU A 241 7.02 4.17 -17.36
N ILE A 242 7.78 3.91 -16.30
CA ILE A 242 7.91 4.85 -15.16
C ILE A 242 8.64 6.12 -15.61
N GLU A 243 9.75 6.01 -16.36
CA GLU A 243 10.50 7.17 -16.86
C GLU A 243 9.67 8.02 -17.85
N ALA A 244 8.95 7.37 -18.78
CA ALA A 244 8.12 8.05 -19.75
C ALA A 244 6.92 8.76 -19.09
N SER A 245 6.23 8.08 -18.17
CA SER A 245 5.10 8.68 -17.45
C SER A 245 5.54 9.77 -16.48
N LYS A 246 6.73 9.66 -15.86
CA LYS A 246 7.32 10.76 -15.07
C LYS A 246 7.48 12.00 -15.92
N THR A 247 8.06 11.86 -17.11
CA THR A 247 8.25 12.98 -18.05
C THR A 247 6.91 13.61 -18.42
N ALA A 248 5.93 12.79 -18.79
CA ALA A 248 4.59 13.27 -19.13
C ALA A 248 3.87 13.96 -17.95
N TYR A 249 4.04 13.46 -16.72
CA TYR A 249 3.45 14.08 -15.54
C TYR A 249 4.18 15.36 -15.12
N GLU A 250 5.51 15.43 -15.29
CA GLU A 250 6.30 16.66 -15.11
C GLU A 250 5.80 17.78 -16.03
N GLU A 251 5.50 17.47 -17.29
CA GLU A 251 4.91 18.41 -18.25
C GLU A 251 3.51 18.89 -17.79
N GLN A 252 2.64 17.98 -17.34
CA GLN A 252 1.31 18.33 -16.83
C GLN A 252 1.37 19.18 -15.55
N LEU A 253 2.34 18.91 -14.67
CA LEU A 253 2.55 19.66 -13.42
C LEU A 253 3.22 21.03 -13.65
N GLY A 254 4.02 21.17 -14.72
CA GLY A 254 4.80 22.38 -14.99
C GLY A 254 5.95 22.62 -14.01
N ARG A 255 6.39 21.58 -13.27
CA ARG A 255 7.50 21.65 -12.30
C ARG A 255 8.17 20.28 -12.13
N PRO A 256 9.47 20.24 -11.76
CA PRO A 256 10.22 18.98 -11.69
C PRO A 256 9.72 18.04 -10.60
N ILE A 257 9.71 16.75 -10.90
CA ILE A 257 9.34 15.65 -10.00
C ILE A 257 10.58 15.14 -9.26
N THR A 258 10.39 14.83 -7.98
CA THR A 258 11.42 14.33 -7.05
C THR A 258 11.36 12.82 -6.81
N THR A 259 10.45 12.11 -7.48
CA THR A 259 10.27 10.65 -7.37
C THR A 259 11.57 9.91 -7.66
N GLU A 260 12.00 9.08 -6.71
CA GLU A 260 13.11 8.14 -6.88
C GLU A 260 12.68 7.01 -7.84
N ILE A 261 13.45 6.80 -8.91
CA ILE A 261 13.28 5.65 -9.82
C ILE A 261 14.53 4.80 -9.70
N ALA A 262 14.38 3.57 -9.19
CA ALA A 262 15.50 2.65 -8.96
C ALA A 262 15.11 1.20 -9.24
N ALA A 263 16.08 0.37 -9.60
CA ALA A 263 15.84 -1.04 -9.82
C ALA A 263 15.65 -1.75 -8.48
N ALA A 264 14.76 -2.73 -8.42
CA ALA A 264 14.64 -3.60 -7.25
C ALA A 264 15.98 -4.29 -6.92
N SER A 265 16.76 -4.65 -7.95
CA SER A 265 18.07 -5.29 -7.82
C SER A 265 19.15 -4.40 -7.20
N ASP A 266 19.00 -3.07 -7.23
CA ASP A 266 19.97 -2.16 -6.60
C ASP A 266 20.04 -2.36 -5.07
N TYR A 267 18.99 -2.95 -4.50
CA TYR A 267 18.83 -3.22 -3.08
C TYR A 267 19.17 -4.66 -2.67
N ASP A 268 19.54 -5.56 -3.61
CA ASP A 268 19.86 -6.96 -3.30
C ASP A 268 21.02 -7.10 -2.31
N LYS A 269 22.02 -6.21 -2.42
CA LYS A 269 23.15 -6.14 -1.47
C LYS A 269 22.73 -5.75 -0.05
N TYR A 270 21.54 -5.19 0.13
CA TYR A 270 20.96 -4.82 1.42
C TYR A 270 19.87 -5.79 1.88
N GLY A 271 19.78 -6.97 1.25
CA GLY A 271 18.77 -8.00 1.56
C GLY A 271 17.48 -7.89 0.74
N GLY A 272 17.45 -6.98 -0.23
CA GLY A 272 16.36 -6.80 -1.18
C GLY A 272 15.62 -5.47 -1.02
N LEU A 273 14.78 -5.15 -2.01
CA LEU A 273 14.00 -3.90 -2.06
C LEU A 273 12.99 -3.75 -0.91
N TRP A 274 12.42 -4.84 -0.39
CA TRP A 274 11.16 -4.81 0.36
C TRP A 274 11.22 -5.55 1.71
N TYR A 275 10.74 -4.88 2.76
CA TYR A 275 10.51 -5.45 4.09
C TYR A 275 9.09 -5.14 4.57
N TYR A 276 8.34 -6.15 5.02
CA TYR A 276 7.01 -5.96 5.59
C TYR A 276 7.06 -5.14 6.89
N ALA A 277 6.12 -4.18 7.02
CA ALA A 277 5.82 -3.53 8.29
C ALA A 277 5.02 -4.47 9.20
N GLU A 278 4.89 -4.09 10.46
CA GLU A 278 4.24 -4.87 11.50
C GLU A 278 2.77 -5.21 11.13
N PRO A 279 2.24 -6.37 11.56
CA PRO A 279 0.86 -6.78 11.24
C PRO A 279 -0.22 -5.76 11.60
N TYR A 280 0.01 -4.93 12.63
CA TYR A 280 -0.96 -3.92 13.03
C TYR A 280 -1.08 -2.79 11.99
N HIS A 281 -0.02 -2.50 11.22
CA HIS A 281 -0.04 -1.54 10.13
C HIS A 281 -0.78 -2.06 8.89
N GLN A 282 -0.68 -3.35 8.57
CA GLN A 282 -1.29 -3.92 7.35
C GLN A 282 -2.80 -3.61 7.26
N GLN A 283 -3.25 -2.93 6.21
CA GLN A 283 -4.64 -2.48 6.02
C GLN A 283 -5.19 -1.64 7.19
N TYR A 284 -4.35 -0.83 7.84
CA TYR A 284 -4.67 -0.09 9.05
C TYR A 284 -6.01 0.65 8.98
N LEU A 285 -6.26 1.42 7.91
CA LEU A 285 -7.48 2.24 7.77
C LEU A 285 -8.79 1.44 7.64
N SER A 286 -8.71 0.13 7.43
CA SER A 286 -9.89 -0.75 7.39
C SER A 286 -10.24 -1.36 8.75
N LYS A 287 -9.33 -1.28 9.74
CA LYS A 287 -9.49 -1.92 11.05
C LYS A 287 -10.33 -1.04 11.99
N PRO A 288 -11.11 -1.64 12.90
CA PRO A 288 -11.84 -0.91 13.93
C PRO A 288 -10.90 -0.06 14.80
N GLY A 289 -11.30 1.19 15.08
CA GLY A 289 -10.52 2.10 15.92
C GLY A 289 -9.31 2.75 15.24
N ALA A 290 -9.11 2.52 13.94
CA ALA A 290 -8.04 3.18 13.19
C ALA A 290 -8.20 4.70 13.20
N ARG A 291 -7.09 5.41 13.44
CA ARG A 291 -7.05 6.86 13.28
C ARG A 291 -7.20 7.21 11.78
N PRO A 292 -8.16 8.05 11.39
CA PRO A 292 -8.32 8.48 10.01
C PRO A 292 -7.16 9.41 9.63
N TYR A 293 -6.09 8.85 9.07
CA TYR A 293 -4.88 9.59 8.72
C TYR A 293 -4.35 9.21 7.34
N CYS A 294 -3.95 10.23 6.59
CA CYS A 294 -3.29 10.12 5.30
C CYS A 294 -2.60 11.46 5.01
N SER A 295 -1.37 11.42 4.49
CA SER A 295 -0.63 12.61 4.10
C SER A 295 -0.68 12.93 2.61
N ALA A 296 -1.45 12.16 1.84
CA ALA A 296 -1.66 12.38 0.41
C ALA A 296 -2.04 13.85 0.13
N GLN A 297 -1.40 14.41 -0.89
CA GLN A 297 -1.71 15.73 -1.45
C GLN A 297 -1.95 15.60 -2.97
N PRO A 298 -3.06 14.98 -3.42
CA PRO A 298 -3.39 14.93 -4.84
C PRO A 298 -3.38 16.33 -5.44
N GLN A 299 -2.64 16.52 -6.55
CA GLN A 299 -2.48 17.83 -7.17
C GLN A 299 -3.72 18.26 -7.98
N GLY A 300 -4.64 17.32 -8.25
CA GLY A 300 -5.78 17.57 -9.15
C GLY A 300 -5.36 17.71 -10.61
N VAL A 301 -4.21 17.15 -10.97
CA VAL A 301 -3.66 17.09 -12.33
C VAL A 301 -3.66 15.64 -12.76
N SER A 302 -4.22 15.36 -13.93
CA SER A 302 -4.26 14.00 -14.48
C SER A 302 -3.01 13.67 -15.27
N LEU A 303 -2.61 12.40 -15.26
CA LEU A 303 -1.60 11.91 -16.19
C LEU A 303 -2.11 12.08 -17.63
N ALA A 304 -1.22 12.46 -18.55
CA ALA A 304 -1.55 12.60 -19.95
C ALA A 304 -2.08 11.27 -20.54
N ASP A 305 -2.81 11.36 -21.66
CA ASP A 305 -3.33 10.19 -22.37
C ASP A 305 -2.22 9.16 -22.60
N PHE A 306 -2.51 7.89 -22.30
CA PHE A 306 -1.53 6.80 -22.37
C PHE A 306 -0.78 6.75 -23.71
N ASN A 307 -1.47 6.99 -24.83
CA ASN A 307 -0.85 6.89 -26.15
C ASN A 307 0.09 8.06 -26.46
N SER A 308 0.02 9.15 -25.69
CA SER A 308 0.87 10.33 -25.88
C SER A 308 2.27 10.17 -25.30
N TRP A 309 2.46 9.28 -24.32
CA TRP A 309 3.75 9.12 -23.62
C TRP A 309 4.30 7.70 -23.61
N CYS A 310 3.46 6.66 -23.80
CA CYS A 310 3.94 5.29 -23.77
C CYS A 310 4.81 4.96 -25.00
N PRO A 311 5.98 4.29 -24.84
CA PRO A 311 6.76 3.79 -25.97
C PRO A 311 5.92 2.90 -26.89
N GLU A 312 6.05 3.08 -28.21
CA GLU A 312 5.20 2.41 -29.21
C GLU A 312 5.19 0.88 -29.05
N GLU A 313 6.35 0.29 -28.77
CA GLU A 313 6.53 -1.14 -28.56
C GLU A 313 5.85 -1.69 -27.30
N LEU A 314 5.51 -0.82 -26.33
CA LEU A 314 4.88 -1.19 -25.07
C LEU A 314 3.37 -0.93 -25.06
N LYS A 315 2.83 -0.15 -26.02
CA LYS A 315 1.42 0.28 -26.03
C LYS A 315 0.43 -0.88 -26.01
N GLU A 316 0.61 -1.87 -26.88
CA GLU A 316 -0.31 -2.99 -26.97
C GLU A 316 -0.30 -3.84 -25.70
N LYS A 317 0.90 -4.10 -25.16
CA LYS A 317 1.10 -5.00 -24.01
C LYS A 317 0.66 -4.38 -22.69
N HIS A 318 0.81 -3.07 -22.54
CA HIS A 318 0.58 -2.36 -21.28
C HIS A 318 -0.57 -1.35 -21.36
N ALA A 319 -1.50 -1.53 -22.30
CA ALA A 319 -2.68 -0.68 -22.42
C ALA A 319 -3.45 -0.59 -21.09
N PRO A 320 -3.97 0.60 -20.72
CA PRO A 320 -4.84 0.76 -19.56
C PRO A 320 -6.05 -0.15 -19.64
N THR A 321 -6.37 -0.79 -18.52
CA THR A 321 -7.58 -1.62 -18.39
C THR A 321 -8.75 -0.83 -17.80
N LEU A 322 -8.47 0.24 -17.06
CA LEU A 322 -9.49 1.09 -16.47
C LEU A 322 -9.82 2.28 -17.39
N PRO A 323 -11.10 2.47 -17.79
CA PRO A 323 -11.47 3.51 -18.73
C PRO A 323 -11.46 4.90 -18.07
N GLU A 324 -11.41 5.97 -18.87
CA GLU A 324 -11.51 7.35 -18.35
C GLU A 324 -12.75 7.60 -17.48
N ALA A 325 -13.87 6.92 -17.75
CA ALA A 325 -15.06 7.01 -16.90
C ALA A 325 -14.78 6.60 -15.44
N PHE A 326 -13.93 5.59 -15.23
CA PHE A 326 -13.48 5.20 -13.90
C PHE A 326 -12.67 6.32 -13.25
N TRP A 327 -11.66 6.84 -13.94
CA TRP A 327 -10.76 7.88 -13.41
C TRP A 327 -11.49 9.20 -13.13
N ASN A 328 -12.41 9.62 -14.00
CA ASN A 328 -13.24 10.80 -13.78
C ASN A 328 -14.10 10.69 -12.51
N LYS A 329 -14.58 9.48 -12.20
CA LYS A 329 -15.43 9.25 -11.03
C LYS A 329 -14.63 9.01 -9.75
N TYR A 330 -13.68 8.08 -9.80
CA TYR A 330 -13.00 7.50 -8.64
C TYR A 330 -11.51 7.86 -8.53
N GLY A 331 -10.95 8.54 -9.54
CA GLY A 331 -9.56 8.99 -9.51
C GLY A 331 -9.29 9.98 -8.36
N PRO A 332 -8.04 10.07 -7.89
CA PRO A 332 -7.65 11.03 -6.86
C PRO A 332 -7.98 12.48 -7.27
N LYS A 333 -8.53 13.27 -6.34
CA LYS A 333 -8.91 14.67 -6.56
C LYS A 333 -8.30 15.57 -5.49
N ARG A 334 -8.09 16.85 -5.81
CA ARG A 334 -7.57 17.81 -4.84
C ARG A 334 -8.47 17.86 -3.60
N GLY A 335 -7.87 17.75 -2.41
CA GLY A 335 -8.61 17.70 -1.14
C GLY A 335 -9.32 16.37 -0.85
N CYS A 336 -9.32 15.40 -1.78
CA CYS A 336 -9.77 14.05 -1.50
C CYS A 336 -8.79 13.38 -0.54
N SER A 337 -9.31 12.95 0.61
CA SER A 337 -8.60 12.02 1.48
C SER A 337 -9.22 10.65 1.29
N VAL A 338 -8.45 9.71 0.76
CA VAL A 338 -8.80 8.29 0.62
C VAL A 338 -9.32 7.67 1.93
N VAL A 339 -9.01 8.29 3.06
CA VAL A 339 -9.51 7.94 4.39
C VAL A 339 -11.03 7.99 4.47
N GLN A 340 -11.68 8.97 3.81
CA GLN A 340 -13.13 9.19 3.84
C GLN A 340 -13.91 8.24 2.93
N GLU A 341 -13.22 7.52 2.06
CA GLU A 341 -13.82 6.61 1.11
C GLU A 341 -14.24 5.27 1.76
N PRO A 342 -15.19 4.52 1.17
CA PRO A 342 -15.49 3.13 1.57
C PRO A 342 -14.24 2.25 1.60
N ASN A 343 -14.25 1.18 2.39
CA ASN A 343 -13.08 0.29 2.51
C ASN A 343 -13.03 -0.75 1.39
N GLU A 344 -14.17 -1.07 0.79
CA GLU A 344 -14.31 -2.14 -0.19
C GLU A 344 -13.74 -1.74 -1.54
N PRO A 345 -13.29 -2.72 -2.36
CA PRO A 345 -13.00 -2.50 -3.77
C PRO A 345 -14.17 -1.83 -4.51
N ILE A 346 -13.84 -0.94 -5.43
CA ILE A 346 -14.85 -0.26 -6.26
C ILE A 346 -15.49 -1.32 -7.16
N ALA A 347 -16.83 -1.43 -7.08
CA ALA A 347 -17.58 -2.44 -7.82
C ALA A 347 -17.50 -2.21 -9.34
N VAL A 348 -17.22 -3.26 -10.10
CA VAL A 348 -17.27 -3.25 -11.56
C VAL A 348 -18.69 -2.87 -12.03
N GLY A 349 -18.77 -1.99 -13.04
CA GLY A 349 -20.05 -1.48 -13.57
C GLY A 349 -20.63 -0.28 -12.80
N SER A 350 -19.89 0.26 -11.83
CA SER A 350 -20.29 1.47 -11.11
C SER A 350 -19.85 2.77 -11.78
N TRP A 351 -19.19 2.73 -12.94
CA TRP A 351 -18.74 3.89 -13.72
C TRP A 351 -19.23 3.83 -15.17
#